data_AF-A0A959GYG2-F1
#
_entry.id   AF-A0A959GYG2-F1
#
_cell.length_a   1.000
_cell.length_b   1.000
_cell.length_c   1.000
_cell.angle_alpha   90.00
_cell.angle_beta   90.00
_cell.angle_gamma   90.00
#
_symmetry.space_group_name_H-M   'P 1'
#
loop_
_entity.id
_entity.type
_entity.pdbx_description
1 polymer ?
#
loop_
_entity_poly.entity_id
_entity_poly.type
_entity_poly.pdbx_seq_one_letter_code
_entity_poly.pdbx_strand_id
1 'polypeptide(L)'
;MINLVLFGPPGSGKGTQAHKLVKKYHLIHISTGDLFRHEIGSQTPLGIQAKAFIAKGELVPDEVTIGMLRNKVEAHPGAKGFIFDGFPRTIPQAEALDRLLAEKETAVSGLIALQVDDEEIVKRIKLR
;
A
#
# COMPACT_ATOMS: atom_id res chain seq x y z
N MET A 1 -5.39 16.29 5.00
CA MET A 1 -5.80 14.87 4.98
C MET A 1 -4.99 14.10 6.02
N ILE A 2 -5.47 12.93 6.50
CA ILE A 2 -4.66 12.04 7.35
C ILE A 2 -4.07 10.93 6.48
N ASN A 3 -2.76 10.96 6.26
CA ASN A 3 -2.06 9.97 5.43
C ASN A 3 -1.13 9.13 6.28
N LEU A 4 -1.42 7.85 6.41
CA LEU A 4 -0.67 6.93 7.26
C LEU A 4 0.06 5.90 6.41
N VAL A 5 1.27 5.58 6.81
CA VAL A 5 2.04 4.48 6.24
C VAL A 5 2.08 3.35 7.27
N LEU A 6 1.69 2.13 6.86
CA LEU A 6 1.70 0.94 7.72
C LEU A 6 2.86 0.02 7.37
N PHE A 7 3.74 -0.19 8.34
CA PHE A 7 4.91 -1.07 8.24
C PHE A 7 4.80 -2.26 9.20
N GLY A 8 5.46 -3.35 8.81
CA GLY A 8 5.55 -4.57 9.61
C GLY A 8 5.51 -5.83 8.74
N PRO A 9 5.97 -6.97 9.26
CA PRO A 9 6.06 -8.20 8.49
C PRO A 9 4.67 -8.77 8.12
N PRO A 10 4.57 -9.67 7.12
CA PRO A 10 3.38 -10.50 6.93
C PRO A 10 2.99 -11.18 8.25
N GLY A 11 1.70 -11.28 8.53
CA GLY A 11 1.24 -11.87 9.79
C GLY A 11 1.26 -10.93 11.01
N SER A 12 1.83 -9.71 10.94
CA SER A 12 1.86 -8.81 12.12
C SER A 12 0.51 -8.21 12.51
N GLY A 13 -0.49 -8.29 11.63
CA GLY A 13 -1.84 -7.75 11.87
C GLY A 13 -2.07 -6.35 11.28
N LYS A 14 -1.22 -5.89 10.36
CA LYS A 14 -1.40 -4.60 9.65
C LYS A 14 -2.80 -4.42 9.10
N GLY A 15 -3.30 -5.39 8.31
CA GLY A 15 -4.65 -5.31 7.73
C GLY A 15 -5.76 -5.21 8.78
N THR A 16 -5.62 -5.90 9.92
CA THR A 16 -6.58 -5.77 11.04
C THR A 16 -6.59 -4.36 11.61
N GLN A 17 -5.42 -3.73 11.79
CA GLN A 17 -5.33 -2.36 12.29
C GLN A 17 -5.78 -1.35 11.23
N ALA A 18 -5.41 -1.56 9.96
CA ALA A 18 -5.85 -0.75 8.82
C ALA A 18 -7.39 -0.67 8.78
N HIS A 19 -8.09 -1.80 8.91
CA HIS A 19 -9.54 -1.83 8.91
C HIS A 19 -10.16 -1.00 10.06
N LYS A 20 -9.58 -1.07 11.26
CA LYS A 20 -10.02 -0.24 12.40
C LYS A 20 -9.79 1.25 12.14
N LEU A 21 -8.65 1.62 11.57
CA LEU A 21 -8.31 3.00 11.24
C LEU A 21 -9.20 3.56 10.12
N VAL A 22 -9.48 2.77 9.07
CA VAL A 22 -10.44 3.10 8.01
C VAL A 22 -11.80 3.44 8.61
N LYS A 23 -12.32 2.58 9.49
CA LYS A 23 -13.64 2.80 10.11
C LYS A 23 -13.66 4.04 11.01
N LYS A 24 -12.60 4.27 11.79
CA LYS A 24 -12.54 5.37 12.77
C LYS A 24 -12.35 6.75 12.11
N TYR A 25 -11.49 6.83 11.10
CA TYR A 25 -11.07 8.10 10.49
C TYR A 25 -11.58 8.31 9.06
N HIS A 26 -12.40 7.37 8.56
CA HIS A 26 -12.96 7.40 7.20
C HIS A 26 -11.89 7.51 6.11
N LEU A 27 -10.81 6.75 6.29
CA LEU A 27 -9.66 6.71 5.37
C LEU A 27 -9.85 5.66 4.30
N ILE A 28 -9.11 5.80 3.20
CA ILE A 28 -9.06 4.80 2.13
C ILE A 28 -7.83 3.93 2.34
N HIS A 29 -8.03 2.62 2.48
CA HIS A 29 -6.92 1.66 2.58
C HIS A 29 -6.45 1.25 1.19
N ILE A 30 -5.17 1.48 0.94
CA ILE A 30 -4.47 1.06 -0.27
C ILE A 30 -3.41 0.06 0.16
N SER A 31 -3.66 -1.22 -0.10
CA SER A 31 -2.65 -2.27 0.03
C SER A 31 -2.03 -2.56 -1.33
N THR A 32 -0.71 -2.78 -1.38
CA THR A 32 -0.05 -3.15 -2.66
C THR A 32 -0.59 -4.45 -3.24
N GLY A 33 -0.95 -5.41 -2.39
CA GLY A 33 -1.56 -6.66 -2.83
C GLY A 33 -2.92 -6.47 -3.51
N ASP A 34 -3.80 -5.65 -2.93
CA ASP A 34 -5.10 -5.35 -3.54
C ASP A 34 -4.96 -4.48 -4.79
N LEU A 35 -4.01 -3.55 -4.78
CA LEU A 35 -3.69 -2.70 -5.91
C LEU A 35 -3.29 -3.54 -7.13
N PHE A 36 -2.32 -4.45 -6.96
CA PHE A 36 -1.92 -5.35 -8.05
C PHE A 36 -3.06 -6.26 -8.51
N ARG A 37 -3.81 -6.87 -7.57
CA ARG A 37 -4.96 -7.72 -7.94
C ARG A 37 -6.01 -6.97 -8.75
N HIS A 38 -6.32 -5.73 -8.35
CA HIS A 38 -7.26 -4.87 -9.06
C HIS A 38 -6.75 -4.53 -10.46
N GLU A 39 -5.55 -3.98 -10.59
CA GLU A 39 -4.99 -3.55 -11.87
C GLU A 39 -4.86 -4.72 -12.87
N ILE A 40 -4.41 -5.89 -12.38
CA ILE A 40 -4.29 -7.12 -13.19
C ILE A 40 -5.68 -7.65 -13.58
N GLY A 41 -6.61 -7.70 -12.62
CA GLY A 41 -7.97 -8.19 -12.85
C GLY A 41 -8.76 -7.31 -13.82
N SER A 42 -8.54 -6.00 -13.75
CA SER A 42 -9.11 -5.00 -14.66
C SER A 42 -8.37 -4.86 -15.99
N GLN A 43 -7.29 -5.64 -16.20
CA GLN A 43 -6.48 -5.62 -17.42
C GLN A 43 -6.01 -4.21 -17.82
N THR A 44 -5.67 -3.37 -16.84
CA THR A 44 -5.14 -2.03 -17.12
C THR A 44 -3.76 -2.13 -17.79
N PRO A 45 -3.30 -1.10 -18.52
CA PRO A 45 -1.95 -1.12 -19.11
C PRO A 45 -0.85 -1.43 -18.09
N LEU A 46 -0.92 -0.81 -16.89
CA LEU A 46 0.00 -1.09 -15.79
C LEU A 46 -0.20 -2.51 -15.23
N GLY A 47 -1.44 -2.97 -15.11
CA GLY A 47 -1.77 -4.32 -14.65
C GLY A 47 -1.19 -5.41 -15.56
N ILE A 48 -1.27 -5.22 -16.88
CA ILE A 48 -0.67 -6.13 -17.87
C ILE A 48 0.85 -6.16 -17.71
N GLN A 49 1.49 -5.01 -17.55
CA GLN A 49 2.93 -4.93 -17.28
C GLN A 49 3.31 -5.66 -15.99
N ALA A 50 2.63 -5.36 -14.88
CA ALA A 50 2.92 -5.97 -13.58
C ALA A 50 2.69 -7.49 -13.59
N LYS A 51 1.68 -7.98 -14.32
CA LYS A 51 1.38 -9.42 -14.44
C LYS A 51 2.59 -10.21 -14.95
N ALA A 52 3.35 -9.67 -15.90
CA ALA A 52 4.51 -10.33 -16.49
C ALA A 52 5.64 -10.56 -15.48
N PHE A 53 5.90 -9.60 -14.59
CA PHE A 53 6.90 -9.71 -13.52
C PHE A 53 6.44 -10.66 -12.42
N ILE A 54 5.20 -10.50 -11.95
CA ILE A 54 4.63 -11.33 -10.88
C ILE A 54 4.61 -12.81 -11.27
N ALA A 55 4.25 -13.13 -12.52
CA ALA A 55 4.24 -14.51 -13.02
C ALA A 55 5.63 -15.18 -13.00
N LYS A 56 6.70 -14.38 -13.06
CA LYS A 56 8.10 -14.85 -12.98
C LYS A 56 8.65 -14.87 -11.55
N GLY A 57 7.87 -14.44 -10.56
CA GLY A 57 8.36 -14.21 -9.19
C GLY A 57 9.32 -13.02 -9.08
N GLU A 58 9.36 -12.14 -10.09
CA GLU A 58 10.19 -10.95 -10.11
C GLU A 58 9.49 -9.79 -9.36
N LEU A 59 10.30 -8.85 -8.88
CA LEU A 59 9.78 -7.60 -8.33
C LEU A 59 9.22 -6.73 -9.45
N VAL A 60 8.03 -6.19 -9.23
CA VAL A 60 7.45 -5.20 -10.14
C VAL A 60 8.27 -3.91 -10.06
N PRO A 61 8.66 -3.29 -11.19
CA PRO A 61 9.40 -2.03 -11.17
C PRO A 61 8.71 -0.93 -10.38
N ASP A 62 9.52 -0.06 -9.76
CA ASP A 62 9.02 1.05 -8.94
C ASP A 62 8.07 1.96 -9.73
N GLU A 63 8.42 2.33 -10.96
CA GLU A 63 7.62 3.20 -11.82
C GLU A 63 6.21 2.65 -12.07
N VAL A 64 6.10 1.34 -12.31
CA VAL A 64 4.80 0.68 -12.52
C VAL A 64 3.97 0.75 -11.23
N THR A 65 4.58 0.45 -10.09
CA THR A 65 3.92 0.48 -8.78
C THR A 65 3.47 1.90 -8.40
N ILE A 66 4.31 2.90 -8.67
CA ILE A 66 4.04 4.32 -8.45
C ILE A 66 2.86 4.77 -9.33
N GLY A 67 2.84 4.38 -10.60
CA GLY A 67 1.73 4.69 -11.52
C GLY A 67 0.40 4.12 -11.04
N MET A 68 0.40 2.87 -10.58
CA MET A 68 -0.80 2.24 -10.03
C MET A 68 -1.29 2.98 -8.78
N LEU A 69 -0.37 3.36 -7.90
CA LEU A 69 -0.70 4.10 -6.69
C LEU A 69 -1.33 5.45 -7.03
N ARG A 70 -0.73 6.19 -7.97
CA ARG A 70 -1.23 7.49 -8.43
C ARG A 70 -2.67 7.36 -8.94
N ASN A 71 -2.94 6.41 -9.83
CA ASN A 71 -4.30 6.14 -10.33
C ASN A 71 -5.28 5.89 -9.18
N LYS A 72 -4.88 5.10 -8.18
CA LYS A 72 -5.74 4.77 -7.04
C LYS A 72 -6.04 5.98 -6.17
N VAL A 73 -5.07 6.86 -5.93
CA VAL A 73 -5.27 8.10 -5.16
C VAL A 73 -6.14 9.08 -5.95
N GLU A 74 -5.91 9.22 -7.25
CA GLU A 74 -6.66 10.13 -8.13
C GLU A 74 -8.11 9.70 -8.33
N ALA A 75 -8.40 8.40 -8.30
CA ALA A 75 -9.76 7.87 -8.32
C ALA A 75 -10.60 8.24 -7.07
N HIS A 76 -10.00 8.87 -6.04
CA HIS A 76 -10.68 9.24 -4.80
C HIS A 76 -10.41 10.71 -4.39
N PRO A 77 -10.88 11.70 -5.19
CA PRO A 77 -10.62 13.12 -4.93
C PRO A 77 -11.22 13.63 -3.61
N GLY A 78 -12.28 13.00 -3.10
CA GLY A 78 -12.95 13.37 -1.85
C GLY A 78 -12.45 12.66 -0.59
N ALA A 79 -11.37 11.89 -0.67
CA ALA A 79 -10.85 11.11 0.45
C ALA A 79 -10.48 12.00 1.65
N LYS A 80 -10.78 11.56 2.88
CA LYS A 80 -10.30 12.23 4.10
C LYS A 80 -8.81 11.96 4.36
N GLY A 81 -8.27 10.96 3.69
CA GLY A 81 -6.88 10.57 3.67
C GLY A 81 -6.72 9.08 3.36
N PHE A 82 -5.48 8.62 3.39
CA PHE A 82 -5.10 7.30 2.90
C PHE A 82 -4.31 6.50 3.93
N ILE A 83 -4.43 5.18 3.86
CA ILE A 83 -3.52 4.25 4.53
C ILE A 83 -2.76 3.51 3.45
N PHE A 84 -1.45 3.70 3.39
CA PHE A 84 -0.55 3.00 2.49
C PHE A 84 0.01 1.76 3.22
N ASP A 85 -0.45 0.57 2.85
CA ASP A 85 -0.05 -0.71 3.45
C ASP A 85 0.85 -1.49 2.49
N GLY A 86 2.12 -1.62 2.88
CA GLY A 86 3.14 -2.25 2.05
C GLY A 86 3.63 -1.38 0.89
N PHE A 87 3.44 -0.06 0.97
CA PHE A 87 4.07 0.98 0.15
C PHE A 87 4.43 2.18 1.06
N PRO A 88 5.58 2.84 0.89
CA PRO A 88 6.68 2.50 -0.02
C PRO A 88 7.50 1.29 0.47
N ARG A 89 8.24 0.65 -0.43
CA ARG A 89 9.21 -0.42 -0.13
C ARG A 89 10.65 -0.09 -0.51
N THR A 90 10.84 0.94 -1.32
CA THR A 90 12.15 1.41 -1.79
C THR A 90 12.24 2.93 -1.57
N ILE A 91 13.45 3.47 -1.60
CA ILE A 91 13.67 4.93 -1.52
C ILE A 91 12.97 5.66 -2.69
N PRO A 92 13.10 5.22 -3.96
CA PRO A 92 12.38 5.86 -5.07
C PRO A 92 10.85 5.87 -4.89
N GLN A 93 10.26 4.81 -4.33
CA GLN A 93 8.84 4.78 -4.01
C GLN A 93 8.47 5.80 -2.92
N ALA A 94 9.32 5.97 -1.90
CA ALA A 94 9.10 6.95 -0.84
C ALA A 94 9.13 8.38 -1.38
N GLU A 95 10.15 8.73 -2.17
CA GLU A 95 10.24 10.04 -2.81
C GLU A 95 9.07 10.31 -3.76
N ALA A 96 8.59 9.28 -4.46
CA ALA A 96 7.42 9.40 -5.32
C ALA A 96 6.13 9.62 -4.53
N LEU A 97 5.99 8.99 -3.35
CA LEU A 97 4.88 9.24 -2.43
C LEU A 97 4.88 10.70 -1.98
N ASP A 98 6.04 11.21 -1.56
CA ASP A 98 6.17 12.58 -1.08
C ASP A 98 5.77 13.57 -2.18
N ARG A 99 6.24 13.37 -3.42
CA ARG A 99 5.83 14.19 -4.57
C ARG A 99 4.32 14.11 -4.83
N LEU A 100 3.75 12.91 -4.87
CA LEU A 100 2.31 12.71 -5.11
C LEU A 100 1.43 13.39 -4.04
N LEU A 101 1.85 13.34 -2.78
CA LEU A 101 1.11 13.97 -1.68
C LEU A 101 1.29 15.50 -1.70
N ALA A 102 2.48 15.99 -2.04
CA ALA A 102 2.75 17.42 -2.18
C ALA A 102 1.91 18.06 -3.30
N GLU A 103 1.74 17.38 -4.44
CA GLU A 103 0.82 17.79 -5.53
C GLU A 103 -0.63 17.94 -5.05
N LYS A 104 -1.00 17.29 -3.95
CA LYS A 104 -2.33 17.33 -3.32
C LYS A 104 -2.36 18.19 -2.06
N GLU A 105 -1.37 19.05 -1.88
CA GLU A 105 -1.24 19.96 -0.73
C GLU A 105 -1.33 19.24 0.62
N THR A 106 -0.76 18.03 0.70
CA THR A 106 -0.76 17.21 1.91
C THR A 106 0.59 16.48 2.06
N ALA A 107 0.84 15.86 3.20
CA ALA A 107 2.05 15.07 3.45
C ALA A 107 1.71 13.76 4.16
N VAL A 108 2.70 12.90 4.35
CA VAL A 108 2.59 11.77 5.28
C VAL A 108 2.41 12.32 6.69
N SER A 109 1.32 11.92 7.36
CA SER A 109 1.00 12.34 8.73
C SER A 109 1.71 11.48 9.78
N GLY A 110 2.07 10.24 9.42
CA GLY A 110 2.82 9.37 10.31
C GLY A 110 3.06 7.98 9.73
N LEU A 111 4.14 7.36 10.19
CA LEU A 111 4.46 5.96 9.95
C LEU A 111 4.15 5.16 11.20
N ILE A 112 3.39 4.08 11.06
CA ILE A 112 3.04 3.17 12.13
C ILE A 112 3.68 1.82 11.81
N ALA A 113 4.71 1.46 12.56
CA ALA A 113 5.37 0.17 12.47
C ALA A 113 4.78 -0.80 13.50
N LEU A 114 4.26 -1.93 13.04
CA LEU A 114 3.84 -3.03 13.89
C LEU A 114 5.04 -3.94 14.14
N GLN A 115 5.60 -3.85 15.34
CA GLN A 115 6.64 -4.74 15.84
C GLN A 115 5.96 -5.91 16.58
N VAL A 116 6.30 -7.12 16.16
CA VAL A 116 5.78 -8.38 16.71
C VAL A 116 6.94 -9.36 16.68
N ASP A 117 7.09 -10.15 17.75
CA ASP A 117 8.15 -11.13 17.86
C ASP A 117 8.09 -12.17 16.73
N ASP A 118 9.24 -12.59 16.23
CA ASP A 118 9.34 -13.52 15.10
C ASP A 118 8.65 -14.85 15.38
N GLU A 119 8.75 -15.35 16.62
CA GLU A 119 8.07 -16.59 17.05
C GLU A 119 6.55 -16.48 16.90
N GLU A 120 5.98 -15.33 17.29
CA GLU A 120 4.56 -15.07 17.16
C GLU A 120 4.16 -14.86 15.69
N ILE A 121 4.99 -14.20 14.88
CA ILE A 121 4.78 -14.10 13.43
C ILE A 121 4.71 -15.49 12.78
N VAL A 122 5.68 -16.37 13.07
CA VAL A 122 5.72 -17.73 12.53
C VAL A 122 4.48 -18.51 12.95
N LYS A 123 4.10 -18.44 14.23
CA LYS A 123 2.90 -19.10 14.75
C LYS A 123 1.64 -18.63 14.04
N ARG A 124 1.48 -17.32 13.83
CA ARG A 124 0.31 -16.73 13.15
C ARG A 124 0.24 -17.10 11.67
N ILE A 125 1.38 -17.21 11.00
CA ILE A 125 1.42 -17.61 9.58
C ILE A 125 1.05 -19.10 9.44
N LYS A 126 1.49 -19.98 10.34
CA LYS A 126 1.15 -21.41 10.32
C LYS A 126 -0.35 -21.71 10.54
N LEU A 127 -1.07 -20.79 11.17
CA LEU A 127 -2.50 -20.93 11.47
C LEU A 127 -3.42 -20.40 10.36
N ARG A 128 -2.86 -19.85 9.28
CA ARG A 128 -3.59 -19.38 8.10
C ARG A 128 -3.68 -20.46 7.04
#